data_AF-A0A920UUZ6-F1
#
_entry.id   AF-A0A920UUZ6-F1
#
_cell.length_a   1.000
_cell.length_b   1.000
_cell.length_c   1.000
_cell.angle_alpha   90.00
_cell.angle_beta   90.00
_cell.angle_gamma   90.00
#
_symmetry.space_group_name_H-M   'P 1'
#
loop_
_entity.id
_entity.type
_entity.pdbx_description
1 polymer ?
#
loop_
_entity_poly.entity_id
_entity_poly.type
_entity_poly.pdbx_seq_one_letter_code
_entity_poly.pdbx_strand_id
1 'polypeptide(L)'
;MCQAKDEPIQDWVKLAVTRARLSSTPVVFWLNENRAHDAELIKKVNQYLLNHDTDDLEIHVKAPTEATKFSLERIKEGKDTISATGNVLRDYLTDLFPILELGTSAKMLSIVPLMNGGGLFETGAGGSAPNMFSNSKKKITYVGIPWRIFSVGCIPRAFSQCN
;
A
#
# COMPACT_ATOMS: atom_id res chain seq x y z
N MET A 1 -12.61 4.27 19.62
CA MET A 1 -13.36 3.35 18.73
C MET A 1 -12.97 3.67 17.29
N CYS A 2 -12.57 2.66 16.51
CA CYS A 2 -12.20 2.80 15.09
C CYS A 2 -13.25 2.11 14.22
N GLN A 3 -13.48 2.59 13.00
CA GLN A 3 -14.45 2.03 12.05
C GLN A 3 -13.81 1.90 10.67
N ALA A 4 -14.13 0.81 9.97
CA ALA A 4 -13.82 0.60 8.56
C ALA A 4 -15.12 0.19 7.85
N LYS A 5 -15.54 0.96 6.86
CA LYS A 5 -16.76 0.68 6.08
C LYS A 5 -16.51 -0.46 5.10
N ASP A 6 -17.58 -1.10 4.65
CA ASP A 6 -17.53 -2.28 3.81
C ASP A 6 -17.02 -1.97 2.39
N GLU A 7 -17.57 -0.94 1.77
CA GLU A 7 -17.29 -0.57 0.39
C GLU A 7 -15.81 -0.19 0.17
N PRO A 8 -15.17 0.57 1.08
CA PRO A 8 -13.72 0.80 1.04
C PRO A 8 -12.87 -0.47 1.17
N ILE A 9 -13.34 -1.51 1.86
CA ILE A 9 -12.60 -2.78 2.00
C ILE A 9 -12.69 -3.57 0.68
N GLN A 10 -13.86 -3.58 0.05
CA GLN A 10 -14.03 -4.20 -1.27
C GLN A 10 -13.13 -3.53 -2.32
N ASP A 11 -13.11 -2.20 -2.37
CA ASP A 11 -12.26 -1.45 -3.30
C ASP A 11 -10.76 -1.70 -3.04
N TRP A 12 -10.37 -1.77 -1.76
CA TRP A 12 -9.00 -2.10 -1.37
C TRP A 12 -8.56 -3.50 -1.84
N VAL A 13 -9.40 -4.52 -1.70
CA VAL A 13 -9.13 -5.88 -2.21
C VAL A 13 -9.03 -5.88 -3.73
N LYS A 14 -9.97 -5.22 -4.42
CA LYS A 14 -9.96 -5.07 -5.88
C LYS A 14 -8.67 -4.42 -6.37
N LEU A 15 -8.22 -3.35 -5.70
CA LEU A 15 -6.99 -2.66 -6.05
C LEU A 15 -5.77 -3.56 -5.86
N ALA A 16 -5.70 -4.31 -4.76
CA ALA A 16 -4.61 -5.26 -4.50
C ALA A 16 -4.50 -6.31 -5.63
N VAL A 17 -5.61 -6.94 -6.01
CA VAL A 17 -5.67 -7.93 -7.11
C VAL A 17 -5.27 -7.29 -8.44
N THR A 18 -5.82 -6.11 -8.73
CA THR A 18 -5.52 -5.37 -9.98
C THR A 18 -4.02 -5.09 -10.10
N ARG A 19 -3.38 -4.65 -9.02
CA ARG A 19 -1.95 -4.35 -9.00
C ARG A 19 -1.09 -5.61 -9.12
N ALA A 20 -1.46 -6.68 -8.42
CA ALA A 20 -0.77 -7.97 -8.52
C ALA A 20 -0.78 -8.48 -9.97
N ARG A 21 -1.94 -8.44 -10.64
CA ARG A 21 -2.08 -8.89 -12.04
C ARG A 21 -1.30 -8.02 -13.03
N LEU A 22 -1.39 -6.68 -12.90
CA LEU A 22 -0.68 -5.75 -13.81
C LEU A 22 0.85 -5.85 -13.70
N SER A 23 1.37 -6.20 -12.53
CA SER A 23 2.82 -6.28 -12.29
C SER A 23 3.37 -7.70 -12.29
N SER A 24 2.51 -8.73 -12.29
CA SER A 24 2.91 -10.13 -12.07
C SER A 24 3.73 -10.29 -10.78
N THR A 25 3.38 -9.51 -9.75
CA THR A 25 4.10 -9.46 -8.47
C THR A 25 3.22 -10.02 -7.35
N PRO A 26 3.77 -10.86 -6.45
CA PRO A 26 3.03 -11.38 -5.32
C PRO A 26 2.50 -10.27 -4.42
N VAL A 27 1.30 -10.44 -3.89
CA VAL A 27 0.69 -9.52 -2.92
C VAL A 27 0.51 -10.20 -1.57
N VAL A 28 0.90 -9.48 -0.52
CA VAL A 28 0.74 -9.92 0.86
C VAL A 28 -0.20 -8.94 1.56
N PHE A 29 -1.29 -9.43 2.12
CA PHE A 29 -2.16 -8.71 3.05
C PHE A 29 -1.57 -8.79 4.46
N TRP A 30 -1.20 -7.65 5.04
CA TRP A 30 -0.52 -7.58 6.34
C TRP A 30 -1.56 -7.47 7.46
N LEU A 31 -2.10 -8.61 7.86
CA LEU A 31 -3.19 -8.73 8.83
C LEU A 31 -2.83 -9.79 9.88
N ASN A 32 -2.95 -9.44 11.16
CA ASN A 32 -2.69 -10.38 12.25
C ASN A 32 -3.99 -10.99 12.76
N GLU A 33 -4.20 -12.29 12.55
CA GLU A 33 -5.40 -13.01 13.03
C GLU A 33 -5.64 -12.90 14.54
N ASN A 34 -4.58 -12.68 15.33
CA ASN A 34 -4.69 -12.52 16.79
C ASN A 34 -5.21 -11.14 17.20
N ARG A 35 -5.34 -10.20 16.26
CA ARG A 35 -5.92 -8.88 16.49
C ARG A 35 -7.37 -8.89 16.00
N ALA A 36 -8.32 -8.72 16.91
CA ALA A 36 -9.76 -8.81 16.60
C ALA A 36 -10.20 -7.99 15.38
N HIS A 37 -9.69 -6.77 15.22
CA HIS A 37 -9.99 -5.95 14.04
C HIS A 37 -9.48 -6.58 12.74
N ASP A 38 -8.26 -7.11 12.75
CA ASP A 38 -7.65 -7.71 11.57
C ASP A 38 -8.30 -9.05 11.25
N ALA A 39 -8.71 -9.83 12.27
CA ALA A 39 -9.49 -11.06 12.07
C ALA A 39 -10.79 -10.82 11.29
N GLU A 40 -11.51 -9.74 11.58
CA GLU A 40 -12.69 -9.35 10.79
C GLU A 40 -12.33 -8.90 9.37
N LEU A 41 -11.20 -8.21 9.19
CA LEU A 41 -10.71 -7.85 7.85
C LEU A 41 -10.31 -9.09 7.05
N ILE A 42 -9.68 -10.10 7.66
CA ILE A 42 -9.28 -11.34 7.00
C ILE A 42 -10.51 -12.07 6.43
N LYS A 43 -11.60 -12.14 7.20
CA LYS A 43 -12.88 -12.71 6.73
C LYS A 43 -13.36 -12.00 5.46
N LYS A 44 -13.35 -10.66 5.47
CA LYS A 44 -13.76 -9.83 4.33
C LYS A 44 -12.84 -9.99 3.12
N VAL A 45 -11.52 -10.01 3.35
CA VAL A 45 -10.53 -10.26 2.29
C VAL A 45 -10.80 -11.60 1.61
N ASN A 46 -10.93 -12.67 2.40
CA ASN A 46 -11.20 -14.00 1.86
C ASN A 46 -12.54 -14.05 1.10
N GLN A 47 -13.57 -13.37 1.60
CA GLN A 47 -14.86 -13.29 0.93
C GLN A 47 -14.77 -12.55 -0.41
N TYR A 48 -14.10 -11.39 -0.46
CA TYR A 48 -14.07 -10.56 -1.66
C TYR A 48 -13.06 -11.04 -2.71
N LEU A 49 -12.02 -11.77 -2.32
CA LEU A 49 -11.12 -12.42 -3.27
C LEU A 49 -11.88 -13.37 -4.21
N LEU A 50 -12.96 -14.02 -3.74
CA LEU A 50 -13.81 -14.89 -4.57
C LEU A 50 -14.54 -14.15 -5.70
N ASN A 51 -14.69 -12.83 -5.60
CA ASN A 51 -15.34 -12.01 -6.62
C ASN A 51 -14.37 -11.56 -7.73
N HIS A 52 -13.11 -11.96 -7.65
CA HIS A 52 -12.07 -11.57 -8.58
C HIS A 52 -11.42 -12.80 -9.20
N ASP A 53 -10.94 -12.65 -10.44
CA ASP A 53 -10.06 -13.63 -11.06
C ASP A 53 -8.69 -13.56 -10.36
N THR A 54 -8.39 -14.60 -9.59
CA THR A 54 -7.12 -14.79 -8.89
C THR A 54 -6.24 -15.87 -9.52
N ASP A 55 -6.60 -16.37 -10.70
CA ASP A 55 -5.83 -17.41 -11.38
C ASP A 55 -4.42 -16.88 -11.69
N ASP A 56 -3.42 -17.71 -11.40
CA ASP A 56 -1.99 -17.40 -11.52
C ASP A 56 -1.47 -16.24 -10.62
N LEU A 57 -2.26 -15.75 -9.66
CA LEU A 57 -1.80 -14.75 -8.69
C LEU A 57 -1.29 -15.39 -7.39
N GLU A 58 -0.10 -14.98 -6.98
CA GLU A 58 0.44 -15.33 -5.66
C GLU A 58 -0.07 -14.32 -4.61
N ILE A 59 -1.09 -14.72 -3.85
CA ILE A 59 -1.75 -13.90 -2.82
C ILE A 59 -1.56 -14.55 -1.45
N HIS A 60 -1.05 -13.80 -0.48
CA HIS A 60 -0.87 -14.26 0.90
C HIS A 60 -1.58 -13.37 1.90
N VAL A 61 -2.00 -13.95 3.02
CA VAL A 61 -2.36 -13.21 4.24
C VAL A 61 -1.35 -13.59 5.32
N LYS A 62 -0.62 -12.62 5.86
CA LYS A 62 0.46 -12.86 6.85
C LYS A 62 0.43 -11.80 7.94
N ALA A 63 0.79 -12.18 9.17
CA ALA A 63 0.97 -11.21 10.24
C ALA A 63 2.07 -10.20 9.87
N PRO A 64 2.04 -8.94 10.32
CA PRO A 64 3.00 -7.91 9.89
C PRO A 64 4.47 -8.33 10.01
N THR A 65 4.84 -9.05 11.09
CA THR A 65 6.21 -9.55 11.29
C THR A 65 6.61 -10.59 10.24
N GLU A 66 5.71 -11.51 9.90
CA GLU A 66 5.94 -12.54 8.88
C GLU A 66 5.96 -11.95 7.47
N ALA A 67 5.02 -11.03 7.19
CA ALA A 67 4.95 -10.29 5.95
C ALA A 67 6.24 -9.48 5.72
N THR A 68 6.76 -8.85 6.76
CA THR A 68 8.04 -8.12 6.71
C THR A 68 9.19 -9.05 6.36
N LYS A 69 9.31 -10.22 7.02
CA LYS A 69 10.36 -11.19 6.73
C LYS A 69 10.28 -11.69 5.29
N PHE A 70 9.09 -12.07 4.83
CA PHE A 70 8.85 -12.51 3.46
C PHE A 70 9.27 -11.44 2.43
N SER A 71 8.88 -10.18 2.65
CA SER A 71 9.27 -9.07 1.79
C SER A 71 10.78 -8.81 1.80
N LEU A 72 11.44 -8.89 2.96
CA LEU A 72 12.88 -8.68 3.10
C LEU A 72 13.74 -9.82 2.53
N GLU A 73 13.24 -11.06 2.56
CA GLU A 73 13.90 -12.18 1.89
C GLU A 73 13.86 -11.99 0.37
N ARG A 74 12.69 -11.62 -0.17
CA ARG A 74 12.51 -11.35 -1.60
C ARG A 74 13.31 -10.15 -2.10
N ILE A 75 13.33 -9.05 -1.36
CA ILE A 75 14.08 -7.84 -1.77
C ILE A 75 15.59 -8.13 -1.84
N LYS A 76 16.11 -8.99 -0.96
CA LYS A 76 17.52 -9.43 -0.97
C LYS A 76 17.86 -10.25 -2.21
N GLU A 77 16.90 -11.04 -2.70
CA GLU A 77 16.99 -11.75 -3.99
C GLU A 77 16.70 -10.86 -5.20
N GLY A 78 16.39 -9.59 -4.95
CA GLY A 78 16.07 -8.61 -5.95
C GLY A 78 14.68 -8.78 -6.59
N LYS A 79 13.76 -9.45 -5.89
CA LYS A 79 12.37 -9.66 -6.30
C LYS A 79 11.44 -8.67 -5.61
N ASP A 80 10.34 -8.36 -6.28
CA ASP A 80 9.38 -7.37 -5.81
C ASP A 80 8.27 -8.01 -4.96
N THR A 81 7.66 -7.24 -4.06
CA THR A 81 6.50 -7.68 -3.26
C THR A 81 5.51 -6.54 -3.06
N ILE A 82 4.23 -6.78 -3.30
CA ILE A 82 3.17 -5.81 -3.00
C ILE A 82 2.74 -5.98 -1.55
N SER A 83 2.71 -4.89 -0.78
CA SER A 83 2.17 -4.86 0.58
C SER A 83 0.76 -4.25 0.58
N ALA A 84 -0.27 -5.08 0.75
CA ALA A 84 -1.64 -4.64 0.96
C ALA A 84 -1.86 -4.44 2.47
N THR A 85 -1.98 -3.18 2.91
CA THR A 85 -2.00 -2.86 4.35
C THR A 85 -3.13 -1.90 4.72
N GLY A 86 -3.44 -1.84 6.03
CA GLY A 86 -4.33 -0.83 6.59
C GLY A 86 -3.66 0.54 6.71
N ASN A 87 -4.44 1.57 7.06
CA ASN A 87 -4.04 2.98 6.97
C ASN A 87 -2.72 3.33 7.70
N VAL A 88 -2.50 2.80 8.92
CA VAL A 88 -1.29 3.11 9.70
C VAL A 88 -0.04 2.49 9.08
N LEU A 89 -0.12 1.23 8.66
CA LEU A 89 1.01 0.53 8.06
C LEU A 89 1.34 1.09 6.67
N ARG A 90 0.36 1.59 5.93
CA ARG A 90 0.62 2.29 4.66
C ARG A 90 1.66 3.39 4.88
N ASP A 91 1.39 4.31 5.81
CA ASP A 91 2.24 5.48 6.07
C ASP A 91 3.66 5.05 6.44
N TYR A 92 3.80 4.04 7.30
CA TYR A 92 5.10 3.55 7.74
C TYR A 92 5.89 2.90 6.60
N LEU A 93 5.24 2.06 5.80
CA LEU A 93 5.92 1.29 4.76
C LEU A 93 6.26 2.15 3.53
N THR A 94 5.44 3.16 3.22
CA THR A 94 5.72 4.11 2.12
C THR A 94 6.82 5.11 2.45
N ASP A 95 7.18 5.28 3.72
CA ASP A 95 8.41 5.96 4.09
C ASP A 95 9.59 4.97 4.16
N LEU A 96 9.43 3.85 4.88
CA LEU A 96 10.51 2.93 5.19
C LEU A 96 11.23 2.39 3.94
N PHE A 97 10.50 1.75 3.02
CA PHE A 97 11.13 1.08 1.88
C PHE A 97 11.71 2.06 0.86
N PRO A 98 11.03 3.15 0.50
CA PRO A 98 11.62 4.15 -0.39
C PRO A 98 12.87 4.83 0.18
N ILE A 99 12.92 5.06 1.49
CA ILE A 99 14.15 5.55 2.14
C ILE A 99 15.27 4.53 2.00
N LEU A 100 15.01 3.24 2.22
CA LEU A 100 16.01 2.19 2.08
C LEU A 100 16.47 1.97 0.63
N GLU A 101 15.56 2.08 -0.34
CA GLU A 101 15.84 1.84 -1.77
C GLU A 101 16.43 3.06 -2.48
N LEU A 102 15.95 4.27 -2.17
CA LEU A 102 16.23 5.50 -2.92
C LEU A 102 16.91 6.59 -2.08
N GLY A 103 17.08 6.37 -0.78
CA GLY A 103 17.57 7.38 0.17
C GLY A 103 16.55 8.49 0.49
N THR A 104 15.32 8.42 -0.02
CA THR A 104 14.24 9.39 0.22
C THR A 104 12.86 8.84 -0.17
N SER A 105 11.79 9.22 0.55
CA SER A 105 10.39 8.91 0.20
C SER A 105 9.71 9.95 -0.72
N ALA A 106 10.38 11.06 -1.03
CA ALA A 106 9.82 12.14 -1.84
C ALA A 106 9.70 11.80 -3.34
N LYS A 107 10.34 10.71 -3.80
CA LYS A 107 10.34 10.28 -5.21
C LYS A 107 9.33 9.17 -5.50
N MET A 108 8.28 9.05 -4.69
CA MET A 108 7.23 8.04 -4.86
C MET A 108 6.04 8.60 -5.65
N LEU A 109 5.42 7.78 -6.50
CA LEU A 109 4.04 8.05 -6.93
C LEU A 109 3.10 7.55 -5.85
N SER A 110 2.26 8.45 -5.34
CA SER A 110 1.09 8.14 -4.52
C SER A 110 -0.15 8.39 -5.37
N ILE A 111 -0.79 7.30 -5.81
CA ILE A 111 -2.01 7.33 -6.63
C ILE A 111 -3.15 6.79 -5.79
N VAL A 112 -4.17 7.62 -5.59
CA VAL A 112 -5.40 7.28 -4.88
C VAL A 112 -6.54 7.26 -5.91
N PRO A 113 -6.96 6.08 -6.40
CA PRO A 113 -8.16 5.97 -7.21
C PRO A 113 -9.38 6.34 -6.36
N LEU A 114 -10.17 7.30 -6.81
CA LEU A 114 -11.39 7.71 -6.13
C LEU A 114 -12.52 6.76 -6.49
N MET A 115 -13.27 6.31 -5.49
CA MET A 115 -14.41 5.38 -5.67
C MET A 115 -15.46 5.89 -6.67
N ASN A 116 -15.60 7.21 -6.82
CA ASN A 116 -16.56 7.85 -7.73
C ASN A 116 -16.00 8.11 -9.16
N GLY A 117 -14.91 7.46 -9.56
CA GLY A 117 -14.40 7.54 -10.94
C GLY A 117 -13.47 8.72 -11.23
N GLY A 118 -12.52 9.00 -10.33
CA GLY A 118 -11.45 9.99 -10.52
C GLY A 118 -10.12 9.51 -9.96
N GLY A 119 -9.06 10.33 -10.05
CA GLY A 119 -7.74 10.01 -9.49
C GLY A 119 -7.17 11.19 -8.72
N LEU A 120 -6.73 10.94 -7.48
CA LEU A 120 -5.93 11.87 -6.70
C LEU A 120 -4.46 11.45 -6.81
N PHE A 121 -3.60 12.39 -7.17
CA PHE A 121 -2.16 12.18 -7.35
C PHE A 121 -1.40 13.03 -6.32
N GLU A 122 -0.83 12.39 -5.31
CA GLU A 122 0.00 13.09 -4.33
C GLU A 122 1.47 13.10 -4.78
N THR A 123 2.13 14.25 -4.65
CA THR A 123 3.54 14.42 -5.02
C THR A 123 4.46 13.90 -3.92
N GLY A 124 4.75 12.60 -3.92
CA GLY A 124 5.63 11.95 -2.94
C GLY A 124 4.90 11.50 -1.67
N ALA A 125 5.52 10.59 -0.91
CA ALA A 125 4.96 10.03 0.33
C ALA A 125 5.53 10.66 1.61
N GLY A 126 6.49 11.57 1.49
CA GLY A 126 7.16 12.22 2.63
C GLY A 126 6.45 13.48 3.13
N GLY A 127 6.70 13.85 4.39
CA GLY A 127 6.18 15.09 5.00
C GLY A 127 6.84 16.38 4.48
N SER A 128 6.37 17.54 4.97
CA SER A 128 6.72 18.89 4.49
C SER A 128 8.17 19.37 4.74
N ALA A 129 9.09 18.48 5.13
CA ALA A 129 10.53 18.70 5.32
C ALA A 129 10.91 20.11 5.89
N PRO A 130 10.70 20.39 7.19
CA PRO A 130 10.93 21.73 7.77
C PRO A 130 12.38 22.24 7.66
N ASN A 131 13.37 21.36 7.54
CA ASN A 131 14.79 21.74 7.38
C ASN A 131 15.14 22.24 5.96
N MET A 132 14.19 22.24 5.02
CA MET A 132 14.44 22.58 3.61
C MET A 132 14.48 24.10 3.34
N PHE A 133 14.11 24.94 4.32
CA PHE A 133 14.09 26.41 4.17
C PHE A 133 15.46 27.09 4.28
N SER A 134 16.53 26.36 4.60
CA SER A 134 17.85 26.98 4.85
C SER A 134 18.81 26.95 3.67
N ASN A 135 18.69 26.05 2.67
CA ASN A 135 19.66 26.05 1.57
C ASN A 135 19.26 25.23 0.34
N SER A 136 19.44 25.89 -0.81
CA SER A 136 19.78 25.35 -2.14
C SER A 136 18.69 24.77 -3.06
N LYS A 137 18.58 25.43 -4.22
CA LYS A 137 18.01 24.96 -5.48
C LYS A 137 18.47 23.53 -5.79
N LYS A 138 17.57 22.55 -5.74
CA LYS A 138 17.78 21.23 -6.38
C LYS A 138 16.66 20.98 -7.37
N LYS A 139 17.05 20.82 -8.64
CA LYS A 139 16.18 20.36 -9.73
C LYS A 139 15.68 18.96 -9.38
N ILE A 140 14.37 18.81 -9.23
CA ILE A 140 13.71 17.50 -9.13
C ILE A 140 13.76 16.89 -10.54
N THR A 141 14.61 15.88 -10.72
CA THR A 141 14.61 15.04 -11.91
C THR A 141 13.78 13.81 -11.59
N TYR A 142 12.67 13.63 -12.30
CA TYR A 142 11.91 12.38 -12.29
C TYR A 142 12.74 11.34 -13.03
N VAL A 143 13.30 10.39 -12.30
CA VAL A 143 13.95 9.22 -12.84
C VAL A 143 12.94 8.08 -12.68
N GLY A 144 12.59 7.40 -13.77
CA GLY A 144 11.87 6.12 -13.68
C GLY A 144 12.82 5.09 -13.06
N ILE A 145 12.53 4.65 -11.84
CA ILE A 145 13.39 3.76 -11.03
C ILE A 145 12.53 2.53 -10.64
N PRO A 146 13.09 1.30 -10.64
CA PRO A 146 12.32 0.06 -10.49
C PRO A 146 11.70 -0.10 -9.09
N TRP A 147 10.45 -0.55 -9.06
CA TRP A 147 9.53 -0.55 -7.93
C TRP A 147 9.62 -1.85 -7.11
N ARG A 148 10.42 -1.92 -6.03
CA ARG A 148 10.61 -3.23 -5.34
C ARG A 148 9.59 -3.53 -4.25
N ILE A 149 9.03 -2.53 -3.56
CA ILE A 149 7.88 -2.71 -2.67
C ILE A 149 6.80 -1.65 -2.96
N PHE A 150 5.65 -2.10 -3.47
CA PHE A 150 4.49 -1.26 -3.74
C PHE A 150 3.46 -1.43 -2.62
N SER A 151 3.19 -0.36 -1.86
CA SER A 151 2.13 -0.37 -0.85
C SER A 151 0.79 -0.04 -1.51
N VAL A 152 -0.17 -0.95 -1.45
CA VAL A 152 -1.56 -0.70 -1.83
C VAL A 152 -2.32 -0.33 -0.56
N GLY A 153 -2.42 0.97 -0.30
CA GLY A 153 -3.14 1.49 0.86
C GLY A 153 -4.19 2.51 0.44
N CYS A 154 -5.44 2.08 0.32
CA CYS A 154 -6.58 2.98 0.42
C CYS A 154 -7.85 2.21 0.82
N ILE A 155 -8.16 2.22 2.12
CA ILE A 155 -9.56 2.22 2.58
C ILE A 155 -9.90 3.72 2.64
N PRO A 156 -10.53 4.31 1.61
CA PRO A 156 -10.95 5.70 1.69
C PRO A 156 -11.78 5.90 2.96
N ARG A 157 -11.40 6.90 3.78
CA ARG A 157 -12.36 7.52 4.68
C ARG A 157 -13.50 7.97 3.78
N ALA A 158 -14.65 7.33 3.89
CA ALA A 158 -15.88 7.96 3.45
C ALA A 158 -15.96 9.29 4.22
N PHE A 159 -15.59 10.39 3.57
CA PHE A 159 -16.00 11.73 3.97
C PHE A 159 -17.53 11.74 3.86
N SER A 160 -18.20 11.26 4.91
CA SER A 160 -19.54 11.72 5.18
C SER A 160 -19.37 13.16 5.63
N GLN A 161 -19.86 14.10 4.83
CA GLN A 161 -20.17 15.43 5.31
C GLN A 161 -20.91 15.29 6.64
N CYS A 162 -20.36 15.87 7.70
CA CYS A 162 -21.15 16.19 8.87
C CYS A 162 -22.16 17.27 8.44
N ASN A 163 -23.44 16.92 8.47
CA ASN A 163 -24.46 17.87 8.91
C ASN A 163 -24.69 17.60 10.40
#